data_AF-A0A3D0W8M4-F1
#
_entry.id   AF-A0A3D0W8M4-F1
#
_cell.length_a   1.000
_cell.length_b   1.000
_cell.length_c   1.000
_cell.angle_alpha   90.00
_cell.angle_beta   90.00
_cell.angle_gamma   90.00
#
_symmetry.space_group_name_H-M   'P 1'
#
loop_
_entity.id
_entity.type
_entity.pdbx_description
1 polymer ?
#
loop_
_entity_poly.entity_id
_entity_poly.type
_entity_poly.pdbx_seq_one_letter_code
_entity_poly.pdbx_strand_id
1 'polypeptide(L)' 'VAIDGWAKLTGHNVIELAKKFEGYGVEAIIYTDIGRDGMLNGLNIEATEKLAEALTIPVIA' A
#
# COMPACT_ATOMS: atom_id res chain seq x y z
N VAL A 1 4.29 6.46 3.11
CA VAL A 1 3.19 5.81 3.87
C VAL A 1 2.66 6.80 4.91
N ALA A 2 1.36 6.80 5.19
CA ALA A 2 0.76 7.65 6.22
C ALA A 2 0.33 6.80 7.43
N ILE A 3 0.39 7.38 8.62
CA ILE A 3 -0.07 6.78 9.88
C ILE A 3 -0.97 7.78 10.61
N ASP A 4 -1.57 7.35 11.72
CA ASP A 4 -2.41 8.20 12.59
C ASP A 4 -3.62 8.79 11.84
N GLY A 5 -4.45 7.91 11.26
CA GLY A 5 -5.63 8.33 10.49
C GLY A 5 -5.28 9.19 9.27
N TRP A 6 -4.16 8.88 8.61
CA TRP A 6 -3.59 9.63 7.47
C TRP A 6 -3.03 11.02 7.80
N ALA A 7 -3.05 11.44 9.06
CA ALA A 7 -2.60 12.77 9.47
C ALA A 7 -1.07 12.94 9.41
N LYS A 8 -0.31 11.84 9.48
CA LYS A 8 1.16 11.90 9.55
C LYS A 8 1.84 11.10 8.44
N LEU A 9 2.59 11.81 7.60
CA LEU A 9 3.47 11.20 6.60
C LEU A 9 4.80 10.76 7.24
N THR A 10 5.20 9.53 6.98
CA THR A 10 6.40 8.94 7.58
C THR A 10 7.64 9.00 6.68
N GLY A 11 7.49 9.41 5.42
CA GLY A 11 8.57 9.38 4.42
C GLY A 11 8.94 7.96 3.94
N HIS A 12 8.42 6.90 4.56
CA HIS A 12 8.69 5.53 4.12
C HIS A 12 8.10 5.27 2.72
N ASN A 13 8.93 4.68 1.86
CA ASN A 13 8.49 4.11 0.60
C ASN A 13 7.55 2.91 0.87
N VAL A 14 6.44 2.85 0.13
CA VAL A 14 5.40 1.82 0.35
C VAL A 14 5.91 0.41 0.02
N ILE A 15 6.69 0.25 -1.05
CA ILE A 15 7.19 -1.05 -1.49
C ILE A 15 8.24 -1.60 -0.52
N GLU A 16 9.16 -0.75 -0.08
CA GLU A 16 10.19 -1.17 0.90
C GLU A 16 9.55 -1.58 2.22
N LEU A 17 8.55 -0.82 2.68
CA LEU A 17 7.83 -1.16 3.90
C LEU A 17 7.06 -2.48 3.74
N ALA A 18 6.37 -2.66 2.62
CA ALA A 18 5.61 -3.86 2.31
C ALA A 18 6.49 -5.12 2.32
N LYS A 19 7.64 -5.09 1.65
CA LYS A 19 8.62 -6.20 1.65
C LYS A 19 9.11 -6.54 3.05
N LYS A 20 9.28 -5.53 3.91
CA LYS A 20 9.68 -5.74 5.30
C LYS A 20 8.62 -6.49 6.09
N PHE A 21 7.34 -6.14 5.91
CA PHE A 21 6.23 -6.82 6.56
C PHE A 21 6.00 -8.22 5.98
N GLU A 22 6.16 -8.43 4.68
CA GLU A 22 6.18 -9.76 4.07
C GLU A 22 7.26 -10.64 4.73
N GLY A 23 8.47 -10.12 4.91
CA GLY A 23 9.54 -10.82 5.64
C GLY A 23 9.25 -11.07 7.12
N TYR A 24 8.27 -10.38 7.71
CA TYR A 24 7.78 -10.63 9.06
C TYR A 24 6.67 -11.69 9.12
N GLY A 25 6.23 -12.21 7.97
CA GLY A 25 5.27 -13.30 7.87
C GLY A 25 3.81 -12.83 7.77
N VAL A 26 3.53 -11.60 7.34
CA VAL A 26 2.16 -11.23 6.99
C VAL A 26 1.72 -11.98 5.71
N GLU A 27 0.47 -12.42 5.68
CA GLU A 27 -0.03 -13.24 4.56
C GLU A 27 -0.65 -12.42 3.43
N ALA A 28 -0.98 -11.14 3.66
CA ALA A 28 -1.53 -10.24 2.65
C ALA A 28 -1.33 -8.76 3.05
N ILE A 29 -1.42 -7.87 2.07
CA ILE A 29 -1.39 -6.43 2.27
C ILE A 29 -2.66 -5.79 1.72
N ILE A 30 -3.33 -4.99 2.56
CA ILE A 30 -4.42 -4.10 2.12
C ILE A 30 -3.81 -2.73 1.83
N TYR A 31 -3.96 -2.26 0.60
CA TYR A 31 -3.43 -1.00 0.12
C TYR A 31 -4.57 -0.01 -0.14
N THR A 32 -4.42 1.21 0.37
CA THR A 32 -5.37 2.30 0.12
C THR A 32 -4.60 3.50 -0.39
N ASP A 33 -4.98 4.01 -1.56
CA ASP A 33 -4.49 5.29 -2.05
C ASP A 33 -5.32 6.44 -1.47
N ILE A 34 -4.78 7.08 -0.43
CA ILE A 34 -5.40 8.22 0.27
C ILE A 34 -5.66 9.40 -0.68
N GLY A 35 -4.86 9.56 -1.74
CA GLY A 35 -5.06 10.62 -2.73
C GLY A 35 -6.27 10.40 -3.63
N ARG A 36 -6.86 9.21 -3.62
CA ARG A 36 -8.06 8.86 -4.40
C ARG A 36 -9.23 8.40 -3.54
N ASP A 37 -8.98 8.09 -2.28
CA ASP A 37 -10.00 7.62 -1.37
C ASP A 37 -11.14 8.64 -1.22
N GLY A 38 -12.38 8.16 -1.30
CA GLY A 38 -13.58 8.99 -1.29
C GLY A 38 -13.80 9.89 -2.52
N MET A 39 -12.92 9.87 -3.53
CA MET A 39 -13.04 10.75 -4.70
C MET A 39 -13.84 10.17 -5.87
N LEU A 40 -14.36 8.94 -5.75
CA LEU A 40 -15.11 8.21 -6.80
C LEU A 40 -14.38 8.06 -8.15
N ASN A 41 -13.05 8.21 -8.16
CA ASN A 41 -12.21 8.13 -9.36
C ASN A 41 -11.63 6.73 -9.61
N GLY A 42 -12.14 5.73 -8.90
CA GLY A 42 -11.63 4.36 -8.93
C GLY A 42 -10.24 4.21 -8.31
N LEU A 43 -9.69 3.00 -8.45
CA LEU A 43 -8.41 2.60 -7.87
C LEU A 43 -7.23 3.26 -8.59
N ASN A 44 -6.10 3.37 -7.88
CA ASN A 44 -4.82 3.69 -8.51
C ASN A 44 -4.17 2.42 -9.07
N ILE A 45 -4.60 2.01 -10.26
CA ILE A 45 -4.16 0.76 -10.89
C ILE A 45 -2.63 0.69 -11.01
N GLU A 46 -1.98 1.76 -11.47
CA GLU A 46 -0.53 1.78 -11.65
C GLU A 46 0.22 1.57 -10.32
N ALA A 47 -0.21 2.22 -9.24
CA ALA A 47 0.43 2.07 -7.94
C ALA A 47 0.17 0.68 -7.33
N THR A 48 -1.06 0.17 -7.46
CA THR A 48 -1.45 -1.17 -6.98
C THR A 48 -0.69 -2.26 -7.73
N GLU A 49 -0.57 -2.16 -9.06
CA GLU A 49 0.17 -3.11 -9.89
C GLU A 49 1.65 -3.16 -9.49
N LYS A 50 2.31 -2.00 -9.39
CA LYS A 50 3.72 -1.93 -8.95
C LYS A 50 3.94 -2.53 -7.56
N LEU A 51 2.97 -2.38 -6.65
CA LEU A 51 3.05 -2.96 -5.31
C LEU A 51 2.89 -4.48 -5.37
N ALA A 52 1.91 -4.96 -6.15
CA ALA A 52 1.66 -6.39 -6.33
C ALA A 52 2.82 -7.12 -7.02
N GLU A 53 3.43 -6.52 -8.05
CA GLU A 53 4.62 -7.08 -8.72
C GLU A 53 5.84 -7.18 -7.80
N ALA A 54 5.91 -6.32 -6.78
CA ALA A 54 7.05 -6.29 -5.87
C ALA A 54 6.97 -7.30 -4.72
N LEU A 55 5.83 -7.99 -4.56
CA LEU A 55 5.54 -8.90 -3.44
C LEU A 55 5.17 -10.28 -3.97
N THR A 56 5.30 -11.28 -3.11
CA THR A 56 4.84 -12.66 -3.37
C THR A 56 3.50 -12.96 -2.72
N ILE A 57 3.11 -12.16 -1.71
CA ILE A 57 1.82 -12.24 -1.03
C ILE A 57 0.74 -11.38 -1.71
N PRO A 58 -0.55 -11.73 -1.58
CA PRO A 58 -1.65 -10.96 -2.15
C PRO A 58 -1.68 -9.48 -1.71
N VAL A 59 -2.02 -8.61 -2.67
CA VAL A 59 -2.35 -7.20 -2.45
C VAL A 59 -3.84 -7.00 -2.73
N ILE A 60 -4.54 -6.40 -1.78
CA ILE A 60 -5.97 -6.07 -1.86
C ILE A 60 -6.08 -4.55 -1.94
N ALA A 61 -6.77 -4.04 -2.95
CA ALA A 61 -6.94 -2.61 -3.22
C ALA A 61 -8.39 -2.17 -3.07
#